data_AF-A0A2S5A367-F1
#
_entry.id   AF-A0A2S5A367-F1
#
_cell.length_a   1.000
_cell.length_b   1.000
_cell.length_c   1.000
_cell.angle_alpha   90.00
_cell.angle_beta   90.00
_cell.angle_gamma   90.00
#
_symmetry.space_group_name_H-M   'P 1'
#
loop_
_entity.id
_entity.type
_entity.pdbx_description
1 polymer ?
#
loop_
_entity_poly.entity_id
_entity_poly.type
_entity_poly.pdbx_seq_one_letter_code
_entity_poly.pdbx_strand_id
1 'polypeptide(L)'
;MMRLSLLILSFTLFAILTACGQKQKPNVHRNLPGNNLVEFVQDKKHKEMFVDPVDDTISYKKIVDNIYKDNKNKIYKLTACFRTISEDTLLTTQYFKDITDFFDLKTFRTVKDGFFITRGKVYLWWGNSDGEYPVEVVGADPKTFVPFDSIAGGTDKKSVFYGGPPEDFSKIDGADPKTIKVLNPERGCWNCSNCYFIDDKNVYYGLQKIKGADPKTFTLLNLDTIDAKDKNRKYFNGEPIK
;
A
#
# COMPACT_ATOMS: atom_id res chain seq x y z
N MET A 1 -26.16 -17.15 24.26
CA MET A 1 -24.69 -17.01 24.36
C MET A 1 -24.13 -16.92 22.96
N MET A 2 -23.82 -15.71 22.50
CA MET A 2 -23.37 -15.44 21.13
C MET A 2 -21.99 -14.78 21.22
N ARG A 3 -20.95 -15.49 20.77
CA ARG A 3 -19.57 -15.00 20.73
C ARG A 3 -19.45 -14.01 19.57
N LEU A 4 -19.16 -12.75 19.88
CA LEU A 4 -18.69 -11.76 18.91
C LEU A 4 -17.24 -12.13 18.55
N SER A 5 -16.99 -12.47 17.29
CA SER A 5 -15.65 -12.59 16.73
C SER A 5 -15.12 -11.20 16.39
N LEU A 6 -14.16 -10.72 17.19
CA LEU A 6 -13.36 -9.53 16.92
C LEU A 6 -12.46 -9.81 15.70
N LEU A 7 -12.65 -9.06 14.61
CA LEU A 7 -11.70 -9.04 13.50
C LEU A 7 -10.53 -8.14 13.91
N ILE A 8 -9.45 -8.74 14.40
CA ILE A 8 -8.19 -8.06 14.66
C ILE A 8 -7.51 -7.87 13.30
N LEU A 9 -7.29 -6.63 12.86
CA LEU A 9 -6.33 -6.33 11.80
C LEU A 9 -4.95 -6.81 12.28
N SER A 10 -4.47 -7.93 11.78
CA SER A 10 -3.13 -8.43 12.11
C SER A 10 -2.08 -7.64 11.32
N PHE A 11 -1.48 -6.64 11.96
CA PHE A 11 -0.13 -6.20 11.57
C PHE A 11 0.87 -6.97 12.41
N THR A 12 1.62 -7.88 11.78
CA THR A 12 2.73 -8.59 12.42
C THR A 12 3.86 -7.61 12.70
N LEU A 13 4.01 -7.24 13.98
CA LEU A 13 5.14 -6.49 14.51
C LEU A 13 5.99 -7.45 15.35
N PHE A 14 7.25 -7.66 14.96
CA PHE A 14 8.21 -8.43 15.77
C PHE A 14 8.49 -7.68 17.08
N ALA A 15 8.23 -8.33 18.23
CA ALA A 15 8.57 -7.81 19.55
C ALA A 15 9.67 -8.67 20.18
N ILE A 16 10.72 -8.03 20.69
CA ILE A 16 11.66 -8.63 21.65
C ILE A 16 11.35 -8.02 23.03
N LEU A 17 11.06 -8.89 23.99
CA LEU A 17 10.76 -8.60 25.40
C LEU A 17 12.02 -8.24 26.20
N THR A 18 11.91 -7.31 27.14
CA THR A 18 12.27 -7.53 28.55
C THR A 18 11.45 -6.59 29.47
N ALA A 19 11.15 -7.06 30.68
CA ALA A 19 10.22 -6.49 31.64
C ALA A 19 10.91 -5.69 32.76
N CYS A 20 10.26 -4.66 33.31
CA CYS A 20 10.12 -4.44 34.77
C CYS A 20 9.16 -3.25 35.05
N GLY A 21 8.28 -3.38 36.05
CA GLY A 21 7.12 -2.50 36.25
C GLY A 21 7.37 -1.22 37.06
N GLN A 22 6.37 -0.32 37.08
CA GLN A 22 6.07 0.61 38.18
C GLN A 22 4.71 1.32 37.99
N LYS A 23 4.09 1.69 39.12
CA LYS A 23 2.69 2.14 39.32
C LYS A 23 2.36 3.50 38.65
N GLN A 24 1.18 3.61 38.02
CA GLN A 24 0.62 4.87 37.48
C GLN A 24 0.07 5.80 38.57
N LYS A 25 0.34 7.11 38.45
CA LYS A 25 -0.35 8.21 39.16
C LYS A 25 -1.45 8.82 38.25
N PRO A 26 -2.52 9.42 38.81
CA PRO A 26 -3.68 9.85 38.03
C PRO A 26 -3.40 11.13 37.23
N ASN A 27 -3.78 11.11 35.95
CA ASN A 27 -3.64 12.23 35.00
C ASN A 27 -4.63 13.36 35.29
N VAL A 28 -4.16 14.60 35.12
CA VAL A 28 -4.91 15.84 35.26
C VAL A 28 -5.64 16.14 33.95
N HIS A 29 -6.98 16.10 33.95
CA HIS A 29 -7.79 16.51 32.80
C HIS A 29 -7.96 18.04 32.77
N ARG A 30 -7.62 18.68 31.63
CA ARG A 30 -8.06 20.05 31.30
C ARG A 30 -9.24 19.96 30.35
N ASN A 31 -10.38 20.50 30.78
CA ASN A 31 -11.62 20.55 30.00
C ASN A 31 -11.49 21.55 28.84
N LEU A 32 -11.73 21.06 27.61
CA LEU A 32 -12.05 21.89 26.44
C LEU A 32 -13.45 21.47 25.92
N PRO A 33 -14.29 22.42 25.48
CA PRO A 33 -15.66 22.14 25.03
C PRO A 33 -15.65 21.65 23.57
N GLY A 34 -16.17 20.44 23.36
CA GLY A 34 -16.22 19.72 22.08
C GLY A 34 -15.87 18.25 22.35
N ASN A 35 -16.89 17.39 22.41
CA ASN A 35 -16.74 16.06 23.00
C ASN A 35 -16.04 15.08 22.05
N ASN A 36 -14.99 14.46 22.62
CA ASN A 36 -14.24 13.30 22.16
C ASN A 36 -13.28 13.51 20.97
N LEU A 37 -12.32 14.42 21.19
CA LEU A 37 -10.97 14.24 20.68
C LEU A 37 -10.41 12.93 21.19
N VAL A 38 -9.93 12.07 20.31
CA VAL A 38 -9.35 10.81 20.73
C VAL A 38 -7.86 10.82 20.40
N GLU A 39 -7.18 11.87 20.80
CA GLU A 39 -5.73 11.93 20.82
C GLU A 39 -5.15 10.81 21.79
N PHE A 40 -4.30 9.86 21.34
CA PHE A 40 -3.41 8.94 22.07
C PHE A 40 -1.93 8.61 21.54
N VAL A 41 -0.84 8.78 22.30
CA VAL A 41 0.56 8.63 21.74
C VAL A 41 1.07 7.22 21.80
N GLN A 42 1.68 6.73 20.71
CA GLN A 42 2.46 5.52 20.81
C GLN A 42 3.86 5.91 21.31
N ASP A 43 3.97 6.03 22.62
CA ASP A 43 5.24 6.01 23.36
C ASP A 43 5.58 4.53 23.54
N LYS A 44 6.82 4.09 23.28
CA LYS A 44 7.21 2.70 23.62
C LYS A 44 6.99 2.37 25.11
N LYS A 45 6.86 3.38 25.97
CA LYS A 45 6.46 3.28 27.38
C LYS A 45 4.94 3.26 27.62
N HIS A 46 4.12 3.82 26.73
CA HIS A 46 2.65 3.91 26.84
C HIS A 46 1.99 3.57 25.50
N LYS A 47 1.30 2.42 25.45
CA LYS A 47 0.64 1.87 24.25
C LYS A 47 -0.67 2.58 23.87
N GLU A 48 -0.66 3.89 23.64
CA GLU A 48 -1.88 4.65 23.35
C GLU A 48 -1.89 5.06 21.81
N MET A 49 -3.03 5.06 21.07
CA MET A 49 -3.09 5.30 19.57
C MET A 49 -3.95 6.48 18.99
N PHE A 50 -3.41 7.66 18.63
CA PHE A 50 -4.06 9.00 18.53
C PHE A 50 -5.09 9.03 17.35
N VAL A 51 -6.22 9.69 17.52
CA VAL A 51 -7.44 9.73 16.67
C VAL A 51 -7.97 11.17 16.72
N ASP A 52 -8.04 11.80 15.56
CA ASP A 52 -8.71 13.09 15.38
C ASP A 52 -10.17 12.90 15.83
N PRO A 53 -10.79 13.83 16.60
CA PRO A 53 -12.22 13.77 16.87
C PRO A 53 -12.99 13.46 15.59
N VAL A 54 -13.47 12.22 15.51
CA VAL A 54 -14.55 11.85 14.61
C VAL A 54 -15.71 12.69 15.06
N ASP A 55 -16.21 13.59 14.20
CA ASP A 55 -17.41 14.36 14.49
C ASP A 55 -18.54 13.38 14.84
N ASP A 56 -18.83 13.25 16.13
CA ASP A 56 -19.77 12.30 16.70
C ASP A 56 -21.22 12.72 16.43
N THR A 57 -21.41 13.94 15.91
CA THR A 57 -22.68 14.38 15.33
C THR A 57 -22.96 13.71 13.99
N ILE A 58 -21.93 13.14 13.33
CA ILE A 58 -22.05 12.45 12.07
C ILE A 58 -22.18 10.94 12.31
N SER A 59 -23.33 10.38 11.95
CA SER A 59 -23.55 8.94 12.00
C SER A 59 -22.90 8.26 10.79
N TYR A 60 -21.68 7.75 10.97
CA TYR A 60 -20.98 6.98 9.94
C TYR A 60 -21.45 5.53 9.88
N LYS A 61 -21.92 5.10 8.71
CA LYS A 61 -22.25 3.72 8.41
C LYS A 61 -21.20 3.12 7.48
N LYS A 62 -20.55 2.04 7.92
CA LYS A 62 -19.59 1.28 7.11
C LYS A 62 -20.24 0.74 5.84
N ILE A 63 -19.55 0.90 4.72
CA ILE A 63 -19.96 0.36 3.42
C ILE A 63 -19.14 -0.89 3.10
N VAL A 64 -17.81 -0.74 3.05
CA VAL A 64 -16.84 -1.76 2.64
C VAL A 64 -15.44 -1.31 3.03
N ASP A 65 -14.59 -2.23 3.51
CA ASP A 65 -13.24 -1.92 4.01
C ASP A 65 -13.22 -0.68 4.91
N ASN A 66 -12.42 0.33 4.59
CA ASN A 66 -12.36 1.60 5.34
C ASN A 66 -13.25 2.69 4.74
N ILE A 67 -14.27 2.34 3.95
CA ILE A 67 -15.20 3.28 3.31
C ILE A 67 -16.53 3.32 4.06
N TYR A 68 -17.00 4.53 4.35
CA TYR A 68 -18.17 4.84 5.18
C TYR A 68 -19.05 5.86 4.48
N LYS A 69 -20.31 5.95 4.88
CA LYS A 69 -21.21 7.05 4.51
C LYS A 69 -21.91 7.65 5.70
N ASP A 70 -22.31 8.92 5.58
CA ASP A 70 -23.17 9.57 6.56
C ASP A 70 -24.67 9.46 6.19
N ASN A 71 -25.52 10.08 7.02
CA ASN A 71 -26.97 10.19 6.81
C ASN A 71 -27.36 11.04 5.58
N LYS A 72 -26.45 11.85 5.04
CA LYS A 72 -26.64 12.67 3.84
C LYS A 72 -26.08 11.98 2.58
N ASN A 73 -25.64 10.72 2.69
CA ASN A 73 -24.97 9.95 1.64
C ASN A 73 -23.63 10.52 1.16
N LYS A 74 -22.96 11.37 1.96
CA LYS A 74 -21.55 11.68 1.75
C LYS A 74 -20.70 10.44 2.00
N ILE A 75 -19.56 10.34 1.33
CA ILE A 75 -18.68 9.18 1.36
C ILE A 75 -17.36 9.58 2.00
N TYR A 76 -16.92 8.77 2.95
CA TYR A 76 -15.72 9.00 3.73
C TYR A 76 -14.81 7.78 3.69
N LYS A 77 -13.50 8.02 3.76
CA LYS A 77 -12.51 6.98 4.02
C LYS A 77 -11.92 7.18 5.40
N LEU A 78 -12.00 6.16 6.24
CA LEU A 78 -11.25 6.09 7.50
C LEU A 78 -9.78 5.84 7.15
N THR A 79 -8.90 6.77 7.52
CA THR A 79 -7.46 6.70 7.26
C THR A 79 -6.69 7.14 8.50
N ALA A 80 -5.38 6.90 8.53
CA ALA A 80 -4.50 7.36 9.60
C ALA A 80 -3.28 8.09 9.03
N CYS A 81 -2.83 9.18 9.67
CA CYS A 81 -1.53 9.78 9.43
C CYS A 81 -0.59 9.51 10.62
N PHE A 82 0.71 9.69 10.45
CA PHE A 82 1.72 9.38 11.45
C PHE A 82 2.79 10.47 11.50
N ARG A 83 3.15 10.92 12.70
CA ARG A 83 4.21 11.93 12.91
C ARG A 83 5.14 11.48 14.03
N THR A 84 6.44 11.52 13.77
CA THR A 84 7.45 11.28 14.81
C THR A 84 7.53 12.52 15.70
N ILE A 85 7.31 12.34 17.00
CA ILE A 85 7.38 13.41 18.00
C ILE A 85 8.73 13.40 18.72
N SER A 86 9.29 12.20 18.96
CA SER A 86 10.63 11.98 19.49
C SER A 86 11.14 10.61 19.04
N GLU A 87 12.40 10.25 19.36
CA GLU A 87 13.04 8.99 18.96
C GLU A 87 12.21 7.72 19.28
N ASP A 88 11.43 7.76 20.36
CA ASP A 88 10.62 6.62 20.82
C ASP A 88 9.11 6.88 20.80
N THR A 89 8.67 7.98 20.16
CA THR A 89 7.27 8.42 20.19
C THR A 89 6.73 8.71 18.80
N LEU A 90 5.71 7.95 18.40
CA LEU A 90 4.95 8.13 17.16
C LEU A 90 3.51 8.57 17.48
N LEU A 91 3.13 9.74 16.99
CA LEU A 91 1.75 10.22 16.96
C LEU A 91 1.06 9.61 15.74
N THR A 92 0.09 8.73 15.95
CA THR A 92 -0.82 8.28 14.88
C THR A 92 -2.06 9.16 14.90
N THR A 93 -2.73 9.47 13.81
CA THR A 93 -4.00 10.22 13.88
C THR A 93 -4.97 9.61 12.90
N GLN A 94 -5.97 8.90 13.41
CA GLN A 94 -7.07 8.37 12.58
C GLN A 94 -8.14 9.44 12.35
N TYR A 95 -8.66 9.54 11.13
CA TYR A 95 -9.68 10.52 10.75
C TYR A 95 -10.53 10.03 9.56
N PHE A 96 -11.72 10.61 9.39
CA PHE A 96 -12.56 10.38 8.21
C PHE A 96 -12.30 11.45 7.15
N LYS A 97 -11.75 11.04 6.02
CA LYS A 97 -11.51 11.90 4.86
C LYS A 97 -12.73 11.91 3.95
N ASP A 98 -13.33 13.08 3.71
CA ASP A 98 -14.39 13.23 2.71
C ASP A 98 -13.82 12.93 1.32
N ILE A 99 -14.40 11.94 0.64
CA ILE A 99 -14.03 11.50 -0.71
C ILE A 99 -15.24 11.48 -1.64
N THR A 100 -16.33 12.16 -1.26
CA THR A 100 -17.62 12.14 -1.94
C THR A 100 -17.48 12.48 -3.43
N ASP A 101 -16.68 13.50 -3.75
CA ASP A 101 -16.53 13.98 -5.12
C ASP A 101 -15.62 13.09 -5.98
N PHE A 102 -14.77 12.28 -5.35
CA PHE A 102 -13.89 11.34 -6.05
C PHE A 102 -14.59 9.99 -6.31
N PHE A 103 -15.36 9.52 -5.33
CA PHE A 103 -15.80 8.14 -5.27
C PHE A 103 -17.21 7.96 -5.83
N ASP A 104 -17.39 7.02 -6.76
CA ASP A 104 -18.71 6.57 -7.19
C ASP A 104 -18.99 5.16 -6.67
N LEU A 105 -19.93 5.06 -5.72
CA LEU A 105 -20.34 3.80 -5.10
C LEU A 105 -20.97 2.82 -6.10
N LYS A 106 -21.60 3.29 -7.17
CA LYS A 106 -22.28 2.41 -8.14
C LYS A 106 -21.29 1.60 -8.97
N THR A 107 -20.15 2.19 -9.28
CA THR A 107 -19.08 1.57 -10.07
C THR A 107 -17.94 1.04 -9.20
N PHE A 108 -18.02 1.24 -7.89
CA PHE A 108 -17.00 0.82 -6.95
C PHE A 108 -16.93 -0.71 -6.84
N ARG A 109 -15.70 -1.23 -6.88
CA ARG A 109 -15.38 -2.58 -6.38
C ARG A 109 -13.92 -2.65 -5.96
N THR A 110 -13.65 -3.50 -4.98
CA THR A 110 -12.29 -3.89 -4.60
C THR A 110 -11.71 -4.83 -5.66
N VAL A 111 -10.38 -4.84 -5.79
CA VAL A 111 -9.65 -5.79 -6.63
C VAL A 111 -8.82 -6.70 -5.71
N LYS A 112 -7.57 -6.35 -5.43
CA LYS A 112 -6.66 -7.07 -4.55
C LYS A 112 -5.56 -6.10 -4.08
N ASP A 113 -4.95 -6.33 -2.92
CA ASP A 113 -3.77 -5.61 -2.42
C ASP A 113 -3.91 -4.08 -2.46
N GLY A 114 -5.06 -3.58 -2.01
CA GLY A 114 -5.36 -2.15 -1.99
C GLY A 114 -5.79 -1.56 -3.35
N PHE A 115 -5.72 -2.33 -4.43
CA PHE A 115 -6.29 -1.91 -5.71
C PHE A 115 -7.81 -1.96 -5.68
N PHE A 116 -8.42 -0.98 -6.34
CA PHE A 116 -9.86 -0.85 -6.45
C PHE A 116 -10.22 -0.12 -7.74
N ILE A 117 -11.49 -0.19 -8.10
CA ILE A 117 -12.01 0.45 -9.31
C ILE A 117 -13.20 1.31 -8.93
N THR A 118 -13.23 2.53 -9.44
CA THR A 118 -14.39 3.44 -9.39
C THR A 118 -14.37 4.30 -10.64
N ARG A 119 -15.54 4.75 -11.11
CA ARG A 119 -15.70 5.58 -12.32
C ARG A 119 -14.99 5.01 -13.57
N GLY A 120 -14.93 3.68 -13.67
CA GLY A 120 -14.28 3.01 -14.80
C GLY A 120 -12.76 3.18 -14.87
N LYS A 121 -12.10 3.45 -13.74
CA LYS A 121 -10.65 3.62 -13.64
C LYS A 121 -10.07 2.75 -12.53
N VAL A 122 -8.82 2.33 -12.69
CA VAL A 122 -8.08 1.52 -11.72
C VAL A 122 -7.29 2.44 -10.81
N TYR A 123 -7.41 2.22 -9.51
CA TYR A 123 -6.69 2.96 -8.48
C TYR A 123 -6.03 2.01 -7.49
N LEU A 124 -5.00 2.51 -6.83
CA LEU A 124 -4.39 1.94 -5.64
C LEU A 124 -4.60 2.89 -4.46
N TRP A 125 -4.94 2.38 -3.28
CA TRP A 125 -4.76 3.14 -2.04
C TRP A 125 -3.28 3.16 -1.65
N TRP A 126 -2.67 4.34 -1.69
CA TRP A 126 -1.31 4.54 -1.19
C TRP A 126 -1.33 5.33 0.10
N GLY A 127 -0.63 4.83 1.12
CA GLY A 127 -0.48 5.49 2.42
C GLY A 127 0.93 6.01 2.62
N ASN A 128 1.05 7.25 3.10
CA ASN A 128 2.30 7.79 3.63
C ASN A 128 2.07 8.40 5.03
N SER A 129 3.03 9.17 5.54
CA SER A 129 2.91 9.85 6.84
C SER A 129 1.71 10.79 6.95
N ASP A 130 1.10 11.22 5.84
CA ASP A 130 -0.06 12.11 5.82
C ASP A 130 -1.40 11.35 5.64
N GLY A 131 -1.32 10.04 5.45
CA GLY A 131 -2.45 9.12 5.29
C GLY A 131 -2.66 8.61 3.88
N GLU A 132 -3.82 8.01 3.66
CA GLU A 132 -4.12 7.30 2.41
C GLU A 132 -4.75 8.21 1.36
N TYR A 133 -4.29 8.07 0.12
CA TYR A 133 -4.85 8.72 -1.05
C TYR A 133 -4.85 7.77 -2.25
N PRO A 134 -5.78 7.97 -3.21
CA PRO A 134 -5.88 7.12 -4.36
C PRO A 134 -4.86 7.52 -5.43
N VAL A 135 -4.18 6.54 -6.03
CA VAL A 135 -3.24 6.74 -7.14
C VAL A 135 -3.74 5.97 -8.35
N GLU A 136 -3.92 6.66 -9.48
CA GLU A 136 -4.48 6.07 -10.69
C GLU A 136 -3.42 5.21 -11.42
N VAL A 137 -3.81 4.01 -11.84
CA VAL A 137 -3.03 3.24 -12.82
C VAL A 137 -3.44 3.74 -14.21
N VAL A 138 -2.81 4.81 -14.66
CA VAL A 138 -3.23 5.53 -15.86
C VAL A 138 -3.22 4.62 -17.10
N GLY A 139 -4.37 4.54 -17.76
CA GLY A 139 -4.53 3.78 -19.01
C GLY A 139 -4.72 2.27 -18.83
N ALA A 140 -4.87 1.76 -17.61
CA ALA A 140 -5.25 0.37 -17.35
C ALA A 140 -6.73 0.10 -17.67
N ASP A 141 -7.02 -1.04 -18.29
CA ASP A 141 -8.39 -1.51 -18.52
C ASP A 141 -8.98 -2.09 -17.21
N PRO A 142 -9.95 -1.40 -16.57
CA PRO A 142 -10.54 -1.86 -15.31
C PRO A 142 -11.27 -3.20 -15.42
N LYS A 143 -11.68 -3.63 -16.62
CA LYS A 143 -12.39 -4.90 -16.78
C LYS A 143 -11.46 -6.10 -16.69
N THR A 144 -10.17 -5.90 -16.94
CA THR A 144 -9.20 -6.99 -17.09
C THR A 144 -7.95 -6.80 -16.26
N PHE A 145 -7.90 -5.75 -15.43
CA PHE A 145 -6.76 -5.46 -14.59
C PHE A 145 -6.57 -6.55 -13.52
N VAL A 146 -5.35 -7.05 -13.40
CA VAL A 146 -4.92 -8.05 -12.43
C VAL A 146 -3.64 -7.53 -11.77
N PRO A 147 -3.67 -7.18 -10.46
CA PRO A 147 -2.48 -6.76 -9.72
C PRO A 147 -1.40 -7.85 -9.70
N PHE A 148 -0.15 -7.44 -9.60
CA PHE A 148 0.94 -8.35 -9.27
C PHE A 148 0.88 -8.78 -7.80
N ASP A 149 1.43 -9.96 -7.51
CA ASP A 149 1.65 -10.38 -6.14
C ASP A 149 2.89 -9.69 -5.57
N SER A 150 2.75 -9.12 -4.37
CA SER A 150 3.84 -8.54 -3.57
C SER A 150 4.59 -7.36 -4.20
N ILE A 151 4.12 -6.80 -5.32
CA ILE A 151 4.70 -5.63 -6.00
C ILE A 151 3.59 -4.71 -6.52
N ALA A 152 3.81 -3.41 -6.42
CA ALA A 152 2.97 -2.36 -6.98
C ALA A 152 2.98 -2.42 -8.51
N GLY A 153 1.80 -2.69 -9.07
CA GLY A 153 1.60 -2.80 -10.51
C GLY A 153 0.64 -3.94 -10.83
N GLY A 154 0.60 -4.30 -12.10
CA GLY A 154 -0.25 -5.38 -12.57
C GLY A 154 -0.31 -5.42 -14.09
N THR A 155 -1.22 -6.22 -14.60
CA THR A 155 -1.44 -6.36 -16.03
C THR A 155 -2.89 -6.09 -16.37
N ASP A 156 -3.14 -5.66 -17.60
CA ASP A 156 -4.42 -5.86 -18.26
C ASP A 156 -4.22 -6.71 -19.53
N LYS A 157 -5.25 -6.90 -20.35
CA LYS A 157 -5.13 -7.72 -21.58
C LYS A 157 -4.07 -7.22 -22.59
N LYS A 158 -3.64 -5.96 -22.51
CA LYS A 158 -2.82 -5.27 -23.51
C LYS A 158 -1.49 -4.73 -22.96
N SER A 159 -1.40 -4.48 -21.67
CA SER A 159 -0.30 -3.71 -21.09
C SER A 159 0.11 -4.27 -19.74
N VAL A 160 1.40 -4.11 -19.45
CA VAL A 160 1.99 -4.33 -18.13
C VAL A 160 2.24 -2.98 -17.50
N PHE A 161 1.81 -2.80 -16.25
CA PHE A 161 1.96 -1.59 -15.47
C PHE A 161 2.86 -1.87 -14.27
N TYR A 162 3.79 -0.97 -14.02
CA TYR A 162 4.71 -1.06 -12.90
C TYR A 162 5.09 0.34 -12.40
N GLY A 163 5.51 0.40 -11.13
CA GLY A 163 5.77 1.63 -10.41
C GLY A 163 4.67 1.88 -9.38
N GLY A 164 4.35 3.16 -9.17
CA GLY A 164 3.54 3.60 -8.05
C GLY A 164 4.37 4.41 -7.07
N PRO A 165 3.76 4.91 -5.99
CA PRO A 165 4.34 6.03 -5.26
C PRO A 165 5.71 5.72 -4.62
N PRO A 166 6.61 6.73 -4.55
CA PRO A 166 6.38 8.14 -4.86
C PRO A 166 6.27 8.49 -6.36
N GLU A 167 6.65 7.58 -7.26
CA GLU A 167 6.46 7.75 -8.69
C GLU A 167 5.04 7.41 -9.16
N ASP A 168 4.76 7.61 -10.44
CA ASP A 168 3.50 7.18 -11.06
C ASP A 168 3.60 5.75 -11.59
N PHE A 169 2.44 5.12 -11.77
CA PHE A 169 2.36 3.89 -12.57
C PHE A 169 2.66 4.21 -14.04
N SER A 170 3.56 3.42 -14.63
CA SER A 170 3.91 3.52 -16.05
C SER A 170 3.81 2.16 -16.72
N LYS A 171 3.66 2.18 -18.04
CA LYS A 171 3.70 0.96 -18.85
C LYS A 171 5.13 0.47 -19.02
N ILE A 172 5.34 -0.84 -18.96
CA ILE A 172 6.59 -1.46 -19.41
C ILE A 172 6.47 -1.68 -20.92
N ASP A 173 7.16 -0.85 -21.71
CA ASP A 173 7.02 -0.86 -23.15
C ASP A 173 7.48 -2.18 -23.78
N GLY A 174 6.59 -2.78 -24.58
CA GLY A 174 6.84 -4.02 -25.30
C GLY A 174 6.77 -5.30 -24.45
N ALA A 175 6.45 -5.21 -23.15
CA ALA A 175 6.22 -6.37 -22.30
C ALA A 175 4.94 -7.11 -22.68
N ASP A 176 4.99 -8.44 -22.72
CA ASP A 176 3.79 -9.26 -22.97
C ASP A 176 3.04 -9.55 -21.66
N PRO A 177 1.84 -8.95 -21.44
CA PRO A 177 1.10 -9.12 -20.20
C PRO A 177 0.62 -10.55 -19.95
N LYS A 178 0.59 -11.42 -20.97
CA LYS A 178 0.15 -12.82 -20.80
C LYS A 178 1.24 -13.70 -20.19
N THR A 179 2.49 -13.35 -20.41
CA THR A 179 3.64 -14.20 -20.03
C THR A 179 4.57 -13.51 -19.05
N ILE A 180 4.38 -12.22 -18.77
CA ILE A 180 5.19 -11.47 -17.84
C ILE A 180 5.18 -12.10 -16.44
N LYS A 181 6.35 -12.19 -15.83
CA LYS A 181 6.57 -12.66 -14.47
C LYS A 181 7.49 -11.71 -13.73
N VAL A 182 7.19 -11.50 -12.46
CA VAL A 182 8.09 -10.87 -11.50
C VAL A 182 9.13 -11.91 -11.09
N LEU A 183 10.43 -11.58 -11.16
CA LEU A 183 11.48 -12.52 -10.77
C LEU A 183 11.82 -12.49 -9.27
N ASN A 184 11.50 -11.41 -8.56
CA ASN A 184 11.82 -11.23 -7.14
C ASN A 184 10.59 -10.87 -6.26
N PRO A 185 9.47 -11.62 -6.34
CA PRO A 185 8.27 -11.26 -5.56
C PRO A 185 8.46 -11.39 -4.04
N GLU A 186 9.41 -12.23 -3.60
CA GLU A 186 9.67 -12.51 -2.18
C GLU A 186 10.56 -11.46 -1.50
N ARG A 187 11.14 -10.52 -2.25
CA ARG A 187 11.99 -9.45 -1.68
C ARG A 187 11.23 -8.58 -0.68
N GLY A 188 9.90 -8.60 -0.70
CA GLY A 188 9.06 -7.79 0.18
C GLY A 188 9.14 -6.29 -0.11
N CYS A 189 9.83 -5.88 -1.17
CA CYS A 189 9.89 -4.49 -1.59
C CYS A 189 8.73 -4.18 -2.54
N TRP A 190 7.58 -3.88 -1.94
CA TRP A 190 6.33 -3.73 -2.67
C TRP A 190 6.34 -2.54 -3.63
N ASN A 191 6.94 -1.40 -3.29
CA ASN A 191 7.03 -0.20 -4.15
C ASN A 191 8.46 0.08 -4.65
N CYS A 192 9.30 -0.94 -4.78
CA CYS A 192 10.62 -0.76 -5.39
C CYS A 192 10.49 -0.37 -6.86
N SER A 193 11.42 0.43 -7.37
CA SER A 193 11.58 0.76 -8.80
C SER A 193 12.59 -0.12 -9.55
N ASN A 194 13.24 -1.05 -8.84
CA ASN A 194 14.34 -1.89 -9.31
C ASN A 194 14.01 -3.39 -9.37
N CYS A 195 12.80 -3.75 -9.78
CA CYS A 195 12.41 -5.15 -9.94
C CYS A 195 12.75 -5.68 -11.33
N TYR A 196 13.10 -6.97 -11.42
CA TYR A 196 13.22 -7.62 -12.73
C TYR A 196 11.90 -8.26 -13.14
N PHE A 197 11.57 -8.07 -14.41
CA PHE A 197 10.46 -8.74 -15.06
C PHE A 197 10.97 -9.55 -16.24
N ILE A 198 10.29 -10.65 -16.52
CA ILE A 198 10.63 -11.51 -17.64
C ILE A 198 9.36 -11.92 -18.37
N ASP A 199 9.37 -11.81 -19.69
CA ASP A 199 8.39 -12.45 -20.56
C ASP A 199 9.11 -13.48 -21.46
N ASP A 200 8.37 -14.14 -22.36
CA ASP A 200 8.95 -15.20 -23.20
C ASP A 200 10.08 -14.72 -24.15
N LYS A 201 10.20 -13.40 -24.38
CA LYS A 201 11.08 -12.79 -25.39
C LYS A 201 12.07 -11.79 -24.82
N ASN A 202 11.81 -11.23 -23.66
CA ASN A 202 12.50 -10.07 -23.13
C ASN A 202 12.71 -10.18 -21.63
N VAL A 203 13.78 -9.53 -21.17
CA VAL A 203 14.02 -9.25 -19.76
C VAL A 203 13.97 -7.75 -19.56
N TYR A 204 13.37 -7.32 -18.45
CA TYR A 204 13.22 -5.93 -18.06
C TYR A 204 13.79 -5.72 -16.68
N TYR A 205 14.35 -4.53 -16.46
CA TYR A 205 14.71 -4.02 -15.17
C TYR A 205 13.99 -2.70 -14.95
N GLY A 206 13.10 -2.68 -13.96
CA GLY A 206 12.09 -1.65 -13.79
C GLY A 206 11.24 -1.47 -15.06
N LEU A 207 11.23 -0.26 -15.61
CA LEU A 207 10.49 0.07 -16.84
C LEU A 207 11.31 -0.18 -18.13
N GLN A 208 12.58 -0.59 -18.02
CA GLN A 208 13.50 -0.64 -19.16
C GLN A 208 13.73 -2.07 -19.63
N LYS A 209 13.68 -2.30 -20.95
CA LYS A 209 14.10 -3.56 -21.57
C LYS A 209 15.63 -3.67 -21.57
N ILE A 210 16.15 -4.80 -21.10
CA ILE A 210 17.58 -5.10 -21.13
C ILE A 210 17.95 -5.65 -22.51
N LYS A 211 18.66 -4.85 -23.30
CA LYS A 211 19.04 -5.24 -24.66
C LYS A 211 20.06 -6.38 -24.65
N GLY A 212 19.75 -7.45 -25.39
CA GLY A 212 20.64 -8.59 -25.56
C GLY A 212 20.63 -9.61 -24.40
N ALA A 213 19.76 -9.41 -23.40
CA ALA A 213 19.52 -10.42 -22.37
C ALA A 213 18.85 -11.66 -22.96
N ASP A 214 19.27 -12.85 -22.53
CA ASP A 214 18.64 -14.11 -22.91
C ASP A 214 17.60 -14.54 -21.86
N PRO A 215 16.28 -14.31 -22.10
CA PRO A 215 15.25 -14.61 -21.12
C PRO A 215 15.17 -16.10 -20.76
N LYS A 216 15.61 -17.02 -21.63
CA LYS A 216 15.54 -18.46 -21.33
C LYS A 216 16.55 -18.91 -20.27
N THR A 217 17.62 -18.13 -20.09
CA THR A 217 18.70 -18.45 -19.15
C THR A 217 18.89 -17.38 -18.08
N PHE A 218 18.05 -16.34 -18.10
CA PHE A 218 18.13 -15.24 -17.16
C PHE A 218 17.69 -15.72 -15.77
N THR A 219 18.53 -15.48 -14.78
CA THR A 219 18.28 -15.87 -13.39
C THR A 219 18.83 -14.82 -12.43
N LEU A 220 18.14 -14.65 -11.30
CA LEU A 220 18.64 -13.84 -10.19
C LEU A 220 19.70 -14.63 -9.43
N LEU A 221 20.82 -13.96 -9.16
CA LEU A 221 21.90 -14.49 -8.34
C LEU A 221 21.69 -14.17 -6.86
N ASN A 222 21.11 -13.02 -6.57
CA ASN A 222 20.90 -12.54 -5.20
C ASN A 222 19.67 -11.62 -5.17
N LEU A 223 18.74 -11.89 -4.25
CA LEU A 223 17.50 -11.15 -4.09
C LEU A 223 17.71 -9.76 -3.48
N ASP A 224 18.73 -9.59 -2.63
CA ASP A 224 19.03 -8.34 -1.92
C ASP A 224 19.75 -7.35 -2.82
N THR A 225 20.79 -7.81 -3.53
CA THR A 225 21.61 -6.96 -4.41
C THR A 225 21.04 -6.83 -5.82
N ILE A 226 20.03 -7.64 -6.17
CA ILE A 226 19.40 -7.62 -7.50
C ILE A 226 20.44 -7.94 -8.59
N ASP A 227 21.41 -8.78 -8.25
CA ASP A 227 22.36 -9.32 -9.20
C ASP A 227 21.68 -10.38 -10.05
N ALA A 228 21.98 -10.37 -11.34
CA ALA A 228 21.44 -11.36 -12.26
C ALA A 228 22.51 -11.85 -13.24
N LYS A 229 22.20 -12.94 -13.93
CA LYS A 229 22.98 -13.40 -15.07
C LYS A 229 22.09 -14.06 -16.10
N ASP A 230 22.60 -14.11 -17.32
CA ASP A 230 22.18 -15.08 -18.32
C ASP A 230 23.38 -15.92 -18.76
N LYS A 231 23.22 -16.75 -19.79
CA LYS A 231 24.31 -17.57 -20.32
C LYS A 231 25.47 -16.76 -20.93
N ASN A 232 25.25 -15.49 -21.26
CA ASN A 232 26.20 -14.64 -21.98
C ASN A 232 26.96 -13.70 -21.03
N ARG A 233 26.31 -13.17 -19.99
CA ARG A 233 26.89 -12.13 -19.10
C ARG A 233 26.18 -12.03 -17.75
N LYS A 234 26.79 -11.28 -16.83
CA LYS A 234 26.20 -10.87 -15.55
C LYS A 234 25.63 -9.46 -15.65
N TYR A 235 24.68 -9.14 -14.77
CA TYR A 235 24.00 -7.85 -14.71
C TYR A 235 23.99 -7.32 -13.28
N PHE A 236 24.22 -6.02 -13.13
CA PHE A 236 24.05 -5.26 -11.90
C PHE A 236 23.09 -4.10 -12.17
N ASN A 237 21.98 -4.01 -11.44
CA ASN A 237 20.94 -3.00 -11.66
C ASN A 237 20.47 -2.91 -13.12
N GLY A 238 20.25 -4.05 -13.78
CA GLY A 238 19.83 -4.12 -15.17
C GLY A 238 20.93 -3.89 -16.21
N GLU A 239 22.14 -3.46 -15.79
CA GLU A 239 23.25 -3.16 -16.69
C GLU A 239 24.24 -4.33 -16.79
N PRO A 240 24.72 -4.68 -18.00
CA PRO A 240 25.68 -5.75 -18.18
C PRO A 240 27.05 -5.39 -17.60
N ILE A 241 27.63 -6.31 -16.83
CA ILE A 241 28.98 -6.19 -16.26
C ILE A 241 29.98 -6.86 -17.20
N LYS A 242 31.15 -6.23 -17.39
CA LYS A 242 32.27 -6.76 -18.17
C LYS A 242 33.12 -7.74 -17.36
#